data_AF-A0A832L9G8-F1
#
_entry.id   AF-A0A832L9G8-F1
#
_cell.length_a   1.000
_cell.length_b   1.000
_cell.length_c   1.000
_cell.angle_alpha   90.00
_cell.angle_beta   90.00
_cell.angle_gamma   90.00
#
_symmetry.space_group_name_H-M   'P 1'
#
loop_
_entity.id
_entity.type
_entity.pdbx_description
1 polymer ?
#
loop_
_entity_poly.entity_id
_entity_poly.type
_entity_poly.pdbx_seq_one_letter_code
_entity_poly.pdbx_strand_id
1 'polypeptide(L)' 'MEVFIMNLTKEFFEKQLKKHEKVTIFSPENISLDISKVPYIRRDDTDTEFDMDCADLADYCNALGLSTKPNNI' A
#
# COMPACT_ATOMS: atom_id res chain seq x y z
N MET A 1 -19.05 -10.87 13.20
CA MET A 1 -18.58 -10.63 11.81
C MET A 1 -17.06 -10.64 11.89
N GLU A 2 -16.42 -11.74 11.49
CA GLU A 2 -14.95 -11.82 11.53
C GLU A 2 -14.39 -10.83 10.50
N VAL A 3 -13.82 -9.75 11.01
CA VAL A 3 -13.00 -8.86 10.19
C VAL A 3 -11.71 -9.64 9.93
N PHE A 4 -11.61 -10.27 8.76
CA PHE A 4 -10.31 -10.70 8.24
C PHE A 4 -9.45 -9.44 8.15
N ILE A 5 -8.61 -9.22 9.17
CA ILE A 5 -7.47 -8.32 9.10
C ILE A 5 -6.51 -9.03 8.15
N MET A 6 -6.59 -8.70 6.87
CA MET A 6 -5.52 -9.07 5.95
C MET A 6 -4.31 -8.26 6.39
N ASN A 7 -3.39 -8.90 7.12
CA ASN A 7 -2.12 -8.27 7.46
C ASN A 7 -1.46 -7.81 6.17
N LEU A 8 -1.03 -6.55 6.14
CA LEU A 8 -0.23 -6.01 5.06
C LEU A 8 1.14 -6.69 5.12
N THR A 9 1.30 -7.77 4.36
CA THR A 9 2.53 -8.56 4.28
C THR A 9 3.19 -8.39 2.91
N LYS A 10 4.48 -8.74 2.82
CA LYS A 10 5.20 -8.84 1.55
C LYS A 10 4.41 -9.62 0.49
N GLU A 11 3.93 -10.80 0.85
CA GLU A 11 3.19 -11.70 -0.05
C GLU A 11 1.89 -11.08 -0.56
N PHE A 12 1.22 -10.29 0.28
CA PHE A 12 0.04 -9.53 -0.12
C PHE A 12 0.39 -8.52 -1.21
N PHE A 13 1.41 -7.68 -0.99
CA PHE A 13 1.81 -6.67 -1.96
C PHE A 13 2.34 -7.29 -3.26
N GLU A 14 3.16 -8.34 -3.17
CA GLU A 14 3.65 -9.07 -4.36
C GLU A 14 2.48 -9.62 -5.19
N LYS A 15 1.48 -10.21 -4.55
CA LYS A 15 0.30 -10.75 -5.25
C LYS A 15 -0.56 -9.65 -5.87
N GLN A 16 -0.81 -8.56 -5.14
CA GLN A 16 -1.65 -7.47 -5.61
C GLN A 16 -1.00 -6.67 -6.74
N LEU A 17 0.25 -6.23 -6.55
CA LEU A 17 0.98 -5.44 -7.53
C LEU A 17 1.33 -6.23 -8.79
N LYS A 18 1.44 -7.57 -8.71
CA LYS A 18 1.57 -8.44 -9.88
C LYS A 18 0.27 -8.52 -10.70
N LYS A 19 -0.89 -8.36 -10.07
CA LYS A 19 -2.20 -8.57 -10.71
C LYS A 19 -2.87 -7.27 -11.18
N HIS A 20 -2.74 -6.20 -10.40
CA HIS A 20 -3.55 -5.00 -10.57
C HIS A 20 -2.73 -3.73 -10.83
N GLU A 21 -1.39 -3.82 -10.87
CA GLU A 21 -0.43 -2.69 -11.01
C GLU A 21 -0.51 -1.61 -9.93
N LYS A 22 -1.60 -1.57 -9.15
CA LYS A 22 -1.83 -0.68 -8.02
C LYS A 22 -2.62 -1.35 -6.90
N VAL A 23 -2.46 -0.83 -5.68
CA VAL A 23 -3.22 -1.20 -4.49
C VAL A 23 -3.57 0.05 -3.70
N THR A 24 -4.83 0.16 -3.26
CA THR A 24 -5.29 1.24 -2.40
C THR A 24 -5.30 0.76 -0.95
N ILE A 25 -4.69 1.53 -0.06
CA ILE A 25 -4.71 1.33 1.39
C ILE A 25 -5.24 2.59 2.08
N PHE A 26 -5.63 2.49 3.33
CA PHE A 26 -6.27 3.55 4.09
C PHE A 26 -5.51 3.82 5.38
N SER A 27 -5.42 5.10 5.74
CA SER A 27 -4.96 5.52 7.07
C SER A 27 -6.03 5.23 8.14
N PRO A 28 -5.66 5.26 9.44
CA PRO A 28 -6.64 5.19 10.53
C PRO A 28 -7.76 6.25 10.45
N GLU A 29 -7.48 7.37 9.79
CA GLU A 29 -8.40 8.50 9.56
C GLU A 29 -9.21 8.37 8.24
N ASN A 30 -9.17 7.22 7.58
CA ASN A 30 -9.84 6.94 6.30
C ASN A 30 -9.33 7.72 5.09
N ILE A 31 -8.11 8.25 5.15
CA ILE A 31 -7.46 8.84 3.97
C ILE A 31 -6.91 7.70 3.11
N SER A 32 -7.26 7.68 1.82
CA SER A 32 -6.78 6.68 0.87
C SER A 32 -5.39 7.01 0.35
N LEU A 33 -4.50 6.02 0.29
CA LEU A 33 -3.20 6.06 -0.34
C LEU A 33 -3.14 5.02 -1.47
N ASP A 34 -2.79 5.45 -2.67
CA ASP A 34 -2.62 4.58 -3.83
C ASP A 34 -1.13 4.25 -4.02
N ILE A 35 -0.80 2.96 -3.95
CA ILE A 35 0.55 2.45 -4.22
C ILE A 35 0.54 1.78 -5.59
N SER A 36 1.45 2.18 -6.48
CA SER A 36 1.54 1.62 -7.84
C SER A 36 2.93 1.09 -8.15
N LYS A 37 2.99 0.06 -9.01
CA LYS A 37 4.23 -0.47 -9.55
C LYS A 37 4.50 0.20 -10.90
N VAL A 38 5.50 1.08 -10.97
CA VAL A 38 5.86 1.81 -12.18
C VAL A 38 7.09 1.21 -12.90
N PRO A 39 7.01 0.92 -14.21
CA PRO A 39 8.18 0.62 -15.05
C PRO A 39 8.81 1.93 -15.57
N TYR A 40 10.10 2.18 -15.35
CA TYR A 40 10.67 3.54 -15.51
C TYR A 40 11.54 3.81 -16.76
N ILE A 41 11.20 4.89 -17.49
CA ILE A 41 12.06 6.08 -17.72
C ILE A 41 11.20 7.31 -17.35
N ARG A 42 11.72 8.24 -16.52
CA ARG A 42 10.90 9.24 -15.81
C ARG A 42 11.30 10.70 -16.10
N ARG A 43 10.31 11.61 -15.99
CA ARG A 43 10.50 13.07 -15.92
C ARG A 43 9.68 13.57 -14.72
N ASP A 44 10.39 14.11 -13.74
CA ASP A 44 9.85 14.59 -12.46
C ASP A 44 9.00 15.84 -12.61
N ASP A 45 7.85 15.88 -11.95
CA ASP A 45 7.36 17.08 -11.28
C ASP A 45 6.40 16.69 -10.13
N THR A 46 6.86 16.88 -8.89
CA THR A 46 6.07 17.02 -7.63
C THR A 46 5.40 15.80 -6.96
N ASP A 47 6.00 14.61 -6.98
CA ASP A 47 5.60 13.53 -6.05
C ASP A 47 6.76 13.09 -5.17
N THR A 48 6.53 12.97 -3.85
CA THR A 48 7.48 12.34 -2.92
C THR A 48 7.50 10.84 -3.23
N GLU A 49 8.53 10.40 -3.95
CA GLU A 49 8.71 9.00 -4.29
C GLU A 49 9.70 8.30 -3.37
N PHE A 50 9.32 7.11 -2.93
CA PHE A 50 10.17 6.20 -2.16
C PHE A 50 10.36 4.92 -2.96
N ASP A 51 11.61 4.59 -3.28
CA ASP A 51 11.95 3.27 -3.82
C ASP A 51 11.99 2.29 -2.64
N MET A 52 10.99 1.42 -2.55
CA MET A 52 10.85 0.42 -1.48
C MET A 52 10.46 -0.93 -2.07
N ASP A 53 11.05 -1.99 -1.55
CA ASP A 53 10.61 -3.34 -1.89
C ASP A 53 9.28 -3.69 -1.16
N CYS A 54 8.67 -4.83 -1.51
CA CYS A 54 7.40 -5.23 -0.90
C CYS A 54 7.50 -5.57 0.60
N ALA A 55 8.71 -5.86 1.11
CA ALA A 55 8.92 -6.10 2.55
C ALA A 55 8.99 -4.76 3.30
N ASP A 56 9.81 -3.82 2.80
CA ASP A 56 9.92 -2.47 3.38
C ASP A 56 8.57 -1.75 3.38
N LEU A 57 7.80 -1.89 2.29
CA LEU A 57 6.45 -1.34 2.18
C LEU A 57 5.50 -1.93 3.24
N ALA A 58 5.61 -3.24 3.51
CA ALA A 58 4.79 -3.89 4.51
C ALA A 58 5.12 -3.39 5.91
N ASP A 59 6.40 -3.29 6.25
CA ASP A 59 6.85 -2.78 7.54
C ASP A 59 6.44 -1.32 7.74
N TYR A 60 6.57 -0.48 6.71
CA TYR A 60 6.09 0.90 6.72
C TYR A 60 4.58 0.98 6.98
N CYS A 61 3.77 0.21 6.25
CA CYS A 61 2.33 0.24 6.41
C CYS A 61 1.89 -0.23 7.81
N ASN A 62 2.55 -1.26 8.35
CA ASN A 62 2.26 -1.77 9.68
C ASN A 62 2.69 -0.79 10.79
N ALA A 63 3.83 -0.12 10.64
CA ALA A 63 4.29 0.91 11.58
C ALA A 63 3.34 2.12 11.66
N LEU A 64 2.67 2.45 10.55
CA LEU A 64 1.69 3.53 10.48
C LEU A 64 0.23 3.11 10.75
N GLY A 65 -0.02 1.82 11.01
CA GLY A 65 -1.36 1.30 11.24
C GLY A 65 -2.30 1.41 10.04
N LEU A 66 -1.75 1.31 8.81
CA LEU A 66 -2.53 1.36 7.58
C LEU A 66 -3.32 0.06 7.36
N SER A 67 -4.40 0.15 6.58
CA SER A 67 -5.34 -0.96 6.38
C SER A 67 -5.81 -1.07 4.92
N THR A 68 -6.20 -2.27 4.50
CA THR A 68 -6.84 -2.49 3.19
C THR A 68 -8.33 -2.10 3.17
N LYS A 69 -8.89 -1.76 4.34
CA LYS A 69 -10.29 -1.38 4.51
C LYS A 69 -10.36 -0.03 5.24
N PRO A 70 -11.30 0.85 4.86
CA PRO A 70 -11.60 2.01 5.66
C PRO A 70 -12.08 1.58 7.07
N ASN A 71 -11.67 2.32 8.08
CA ASN A 71 -12.23 2.26 9.43
C ASN A 71 -13.68 2.80 9.40
N ASN A 72 -14.64 1.97 9.82
CA ASN A 72 -15.98 2.46 10.13
C ASN A 72 -15.94 3.10 11.51
N ILE A 73 -15.67 4.41 11.57
CA ILE A 73 -15.97 5.23 12.76
C ILE A 73 -17.41 5.70 12.65
#